data_AF-A0A5C9EVW4-F1
#
_entry.id   AF-A0A5C9EVW4-F1
#
_cell.length_a   1.000
_cell.length_b   1.000
_cell.length_c   1.000
_cell.angle_alpha   90.00
_cell.angle_beta   90.00
_cell.angle_gamma   90.00
#
_symmetry.space_group_name_H-M   'P 1'
#
loop_
_entity.id
_entity.type
_entity.pdbx_description
1 polymer ?
#
loop_
_entity_poly.entity_id
_entity_poly.type
_entity_poly.pdbx_seq_one_letter_code
_entity_poly.pdbx_strand_id
1 'polypeptide(L)'
;MSKIDIDELLKILPKLIRENDTVKGAIISALSGVVATHDDIVKLTDSMDKRFEHMDKRFEFIIDQMEKRTEQVDKRFEQMDKRFEQVDKRFEQMDKRFEQVDKRFEQVDKRFEQVNKRFEQVDKRFEQVNKRFEQVDKRFESLINLVNTGFTEARKDRDSLRIAIYSISSRGGEKLETLILNMLSDKLLQENIEKSDIARQVLIDRQGEVYFENYSTDVDIVIKDGKTFLMEVKSTADNRDIFDLQKKGELYNKLTEKEYDGLILACLEINRANFELAIKQDVHIIAGAII
;
A
#
# COMPACT_ATOMS: atom_id res chain seq x y z
N MET A 1 115.21 -35.89 -99.10
CA MET A 1 113.93 -36.50 -99.54
C MET A 1 113.07 -35.37 -100.08
N SER A 2 112.52 -35.49 -101.30
CA SER A 2 111.88 -34.37 -102.01
C SER A 2 110.80 -33.69 -101.15
N LYS A 3 110.81 -32.34 -101.12
CA LYS A 3 109.70 -31.55 -100.56
C LYS A 3 108.43 -31.95 -101.30
N ILE A 4 107.51 -32.62 -100.63
CA ILE A 4 106.14 -32.84 -101.12
C ILE A 4 105.48 -31.45 -101.18
N ASP A 5 104.97 -31.06 -102.35
CA ASP A 5 104.18 -29.85 -102.50
C ASP A 5 102.78 -30.09 -101.90
N ILE A 6 102.50 -29.43 -100.78
CA ILE A 6 101.25 -29.59 -100.04
C ILE A 6 100.06 -29.06 -100.85
N ASP A 7 100.26 -28.00 -101.65
CA ASP A 7 99.17 -27.39 -102.42
C ASP A 7 98.74 -28.30 -103.59
N GLU A 8 99.70 -28.98 -104.20
CA GLU A 8 99.41 -29.98 -105.23
C GLU A 8 98.77 -31.24 -104.63
N LEU A 9 99.22 -31.67 -103.45
CA LEU A 9 98.61 -32.78 -102.72
C LEU A 9 97.15 -32.48 -102.34
N LEU A 10 96.84 -31.28 -101.84
CA LEU A 10 95.49 -30.85 -101.46
C LEU A 10 94.52 -30.82 -102.65
N LYS A 11 95.00 -30.48 -103.86
CA LYS A 11 94.18 -30.52 -105.09
C LYS A 11 93.78 -31.94 -105.47
N ILE A 12 94.66 -32.91 -105.24
CA ILE A 12 94.46 -34.31 -105.65
C ILE A 12 93.85 -35.15 -104.51
N LEU A 13 93.95 -34.69 -103.25
CA LEU A 13 93.49 -35.40 -102.05
C LEU A 13 92.03 -35.87 -102.13
N PRO A 14 91.04 -35.07 -102.59
CA PRO A 14 89.65 -35.53 -102.67
C PRO A 14 89.46 -36.70 -103.65
N LYS A 15 90.26 -36.73 -104.73
CA LYS A 15 90.26 -37.81 -105.72
C LYS A 15 90.93 -39.07 -105.15
N LEU A 16 92.08 -38.91 -104.47
CA LEU A 16 92.77 -40.01 -103.77
C LEU A 16 91.91 -40.65 -102.67
N ILE A 17 91.15 -39.86 -101.91
CA ILE A 17 90.24 -40.37 -100.87
C ILE A 17 89.12 -41.24 -101.47
N ARG A 18 88.66 -40.95 -102.69
CA ARG A 18 87.58 -41.69 -103.35
C ARG A 18 88.07 -42.95 -104.09
N GLU A 19 89.23 -42.88 -104.72
CA GLU A 19 89.70 -43.89 -105.67
C GLU A 19 90.81 -44.81 -105.12
N ASN A 20 91.42 -44.49 -103.97
CA ASN A 20 92.51 -45.27 -103.38
C ASN A 20 92.18 -45.76 -101.96
N ASP A 21 91.92 -47.07 -101.84
CA ASP A 21 91.54 -47.71 -100.57
C ASP A 21 92.63 -47.65 -99.50
N THR A 22 93.92 -47.63 -99.89
CA THR A 22 95.04 -47.54 -98.95
C THR A 22 95.11 -46.14 -98.32
N VAL A 23 94.97 -45.08 -99.12
CA VAL A 23 94.94 -43.69 -98.64
C VAL A 23 93.70 -43.46 -97.77
N LYS A 24 92.54 -43.97 -98.21
CA LYS A 24 91.29 -43.91 -97.46
C LYS A 24 91.40 -44.62 -96.10
N GLY A 25 91.99 -45.81 -96.05
CA GLY A 25 92.21 -46.58 -94.82
C GLY A 25 93.17 -45.90 -93.84
N ALA A 26 94.28 -45.33 -94.34
CA ALA A 26 95.24 -44.59 -93.52
C ALA A 26 94.62 -43.33 -92.89
N ILE A 27 93.78 -42.60 -93.65
CA ILE A 27 93.06 -41.42 -93.14
C ILE A 27 92.00 -41.83 -92.10
N ILE A 28 91.23 -42.89 -92.34
CA ILE A 28 90.27 -43.42 -91.36
C ILE A 28 90.98 -43.83 -90.06
N SER A 29 92.12 -44.54 -90.16
CA SER A 29 92.91 -44.94 -88.99
C SER A 29 93.48 -43.74 -88.22
N ALA A 30 93.97 -42.71 -88.92
CA ALA A 30 94.48 -41.49 -88.30
C ALA A 30 93.37 -40.66 -87.62
N LEU A 31 92.14 -40.70 -88.15
CA LEU A 31 91.00 -39.93 -87.62
C LEU A 31 90.14 -40.70 -86.62
N SER A 32 90.32 -42.03 -86.49
CA SER A 32 89.50 -42.91 -85.64
C SER A 32 89.51 -42.56 -84.15
N GLY A 33 90.48 -41.75 -83.68
CA GLY A 33 90.54 -41.25 -82.30
C GLY A 33 90.10 -39.79 -82.12
N VAL A 34 89.81 -39.07 -83.22
CA VAL A 34 89.50 -37.63 -83.22
C VAL A 34 88.07 -37.34 -83.71
N VAL A 35 87.53 -38.21 -84.57
CA VAL A 35 86.19 -38.05 -85.16
C VAL A 35 85.27 -39.17 -84.68
N ALA A 36 84.08 -38.81 -84.19
CA ALA A 36 83.06 -39.77 -83.80
C ALA A 36 82.63 -40.62 -85.01
N THR A 37 82.48 -41.92 -84.80
CA THR A 37 81.99 -42.84 -85.83
C THR A 37 80.46 -42.75 -85.96
N HIS A 38 79.90 -43.30 -87.03
CA HIS A 38 78.45 -43.40 -87.18
C HIS A 38 77.80 -44.16 -86.01
N ASP A 39 78.46 -45.20 -85.49
CA ASP A 39 78.00 -45.98 -84.35
C ASP A 39 78.02 -45.16 -83.03
N ASP A 40 79.02 -44.29 -82.85
CA ASP A 40 79.06 -43.36 -81.71
C ASP A 40 77.91 -42.36 -81.75
N ILE A 41 77.57 -41.86 -82.95
CA ILE A 41 76.43 -40.95 -83.15
C ILE A 41 75.10 -41.68 -82.90
N VAL A 42 74.92 -42.90 -83.41
CA VAL A 42 73.70 -43.70 -83.18
C VAL A 42 73.53 -44.00 -81.69
N LYS A 43 74.59 -44.41 -80.97
CA LYS A 43 74.53 -44.62 -79.52
C LYS A 43 74.19 -43.35 -78.75
N LEU A 44 74.71 -42.20 -79.20
CA LEU A 44 74.36 -40.90 -78.62
C LEU A 44 72.88 -40.60 -78.83
N THR A 45 72.37 -40.77 -80.05
CA THR A 45 70.94 -40.57 -80.40
C THR A 45 70.04 -41.51 -79.60
N ASP A 46 70.35 -42.81 -79.52
CA ASP A 46 69.60 -43.78 -78.70
C ASP A 46 69.60 -43.40 -77.21
N SER A 47 70.73 -42.89 -76.71
CA SER A 47 70.81 -42.40 -75.33
C SER A 47 69.98 -41.14 -75.12
N MET A 48 69.94 -40.24 -76.10
CA MET A 48 69.09 -39.05 -76.08
C MET A 48 67.61 -39.43 -76.12
N ASP A 49 67.19 -40.35 -77.00
CA ASP A 49 65.81 -40.79 -77.12
C ASP A 49 65.31 -41.42 -75.82
N LYS A 50 66.12 -42.29 -75.20
CA LYS A 50 65.81 -42.86 -73.87
C LYS A 50 65.69 -41.78 -72.78
N ARG A 51 66.52 -40.73 -72.84
CA ARG A 51 66.42 -39.60 -71.92
C ARG A 51 65.16 -38.78 -72.15
N PHE A 52 64.76 -38.57 -73.41
CA PHE A 52 63.51 -37.89 -73.76
C PHE A 52 62.30 -38.69 -73.28
N GLU A 53 62.24 -40.00 -73.53
CA GLU A 53 61.16 -40.86 -73.02
C GLU A 53 61.05 -40.81 -71.48
N HIS A 54 62.18 -40.81 -70.78
CA HIS A 54 62.19 -40.66 -69.32
C HIS A 54 61.72 -39.26 -68.89
N MET A 55 62.07 -38.22 -69.67
CA MET A 55 61.65 -36.85 -69.41
C MET A 55 60.13 -36.69 -69.62
N ASP A 56 59.56 -37.27 -70.67
CA ASP A 56 58.13 -37.25 -70.96
C ASP A 56 57.34 -37.93 -69.83
N LYS A 57 57.76 -39.13 -69.41
CA LYS A 57 57.15 -39.80 -68.24
C LYS A 57 57.22 -38.96 -66.98
N ARG A 58 58.33 -38.25 -66.77
CA ARG A 58 58.50 -37.36 -65.62
C ARG A 58 57.60 -36.13 -65.73
N PHE A 59 57.41 -35.58 -66.92
CA PHE A 59 56.48 -34.47 -67.15
C PHE A 59 55.03 -34.90 -66.96
N GLU A 60 54.62 -36.03 -67.51
CA GLU A 60 53.28 -36.60 -67.28
C GLU A 60 53.00 -36.79 -65.79
N PHE A 61 53.95 -37.35 -65.05
CA PHE A 61 53.83 -37.49 -63.59
C PHE A 61 53.69 -36.14 -62.89
N ILE A 62 54.48 -35.13 -63.26
CA ILE A 62 54.39 -33.79 -62.67
C ILE A 62 53.01 -33.15 -62.96
N ILE A 63 52.49 -33.30 -64.18
CA ILE A 63 51.19 -32.77 -64.57
C ILE A 63 50.08 -33.44 -63.75
N ASP A 64 50.07 -34.77 -63.65
CA ASP A 64 49.10 -35.51 -62.82
C ASP A 64 49.14 -35.08 -61.34
N GLN A 65 50.33 -34.87 -60.78
CA GLN A 65 50.47 -34.37 -59.41
C GLN A 65 49.98 -32.92 -59.27
N MET A 66 50.20 -32.07 -60.28
CA MET A 66 49.69 -30.69 -60.28
C MET A 66 48.17 -30.64 -60.40
N GLU A 67 47.56 -31.46 -61.26
CA GLU A 67 46.10 -31.56 -61.39
C GLU A 67 45.47 -32.02 -60.06
N LYS A 68 45.97 -33.10 -59.46
CA LYS A 68 45.51 -33.58 -58.15
C LYS A 68 45.64 -32.53 -57.06
N ARG A 69 46.73 -31.76 -57.06
CA ARG A 69 46.92 -30.68 -56.08
C ARG A 69 45.94 -29.53 -56.31
N THR A 70 45.67 -29.19 -57.57
CA THR A 70 44.70 -28.15 -57.93
C THR A 70 43.29 -28.55 -57.50
N GLU A 71 42.86 -29.77 -57.80
CA GLU A 71 41.57 -30.29 -57.33
C GLU A 71 41.43 -30.29 -55.80
N GLN A 72 42.51 -30.61 -55.08
CA GLN A 72 42.52 -30.54 -53.61
C GLN A 72 42.40 -29.11 -53.10
N VAL A 73 43.02 -28.15 -53.79
CA VAL A 73 42.91 -26.72 -53.48
C VAL A 73 41.47 -26.24 -53.74
N ASP A 74 40.88 -26.59 -54.87
CA ASP A 74 39.50 -26.22 -55.21
C ASP A 74 38.51 -26.77 -54.17
N LYS A 75 38.64 -28.05 -53.79
CA LYS A 75 37.83 -28.66 -52.72
C LYS A 75 37.99 -27.94 -51.38
N ARG A 76 39.17 -27.42 -51.06
CA ARG A 76 39.39 -26.63 -49.84
C ARG A 76 38.72 -25.26 -49.92
N PHE A 77 38.75 -24.61 -51.08
CA PHE A 77 38.03 -23.35 -51.30
C PHE A 77 36.52 -23.55 -51.19
N GLU A 78 35.94 -24.58 -51.81
CA GLU A 78 34.51 -24.89 -51.66
C GLU A 78 34.10 -25.15 -50.20
N GLN A 79 34.95 -25.85 -49.43
CA GLN A 79 34.71 -26.06 -48.00
C GLN A 79 34.79 -24.75 -47.21
N MET A 80 35.69 -23.86 -47.59
CA MET A 80 35.84 -22.55 -46.97
C MET A 80 34.63 -21.66 -47.27
N ASP A 81 34.14 -21.63 -48.50
CA ASP A 81 32.93 -20.89 -48.88
C ASP A 81 31.71 -21.38 -48.09
N LYS A 82 31.52 -22.70 -47.99
CA LYS A 82 30.46 -23.29 -47.14
C LYS A 82 30.58 -22.89 -45.68
N ARG A 83 31.79 -22.73 -45.16
CA ARG A 83 32.01 -22.25 -43.78
C ARG A 83 31.66 -20.78 -43.64
N PHE A 84 32.00 -19.94 -44.63
CA PHE A 84 31.63 -18.53 -44.63
C PHE A 84 30.11 -18.35 -44.69
N GLU A 85 29.41 -19.09 -45.56
CA GLU A 85 27.93 -19.06 -45.60
C GLU A 85 27.29 -19.45 -44.25
N GLN A 86 27.88 -20.42 -43.53
CA GLN A 86 27.41 -20.80 -42.20
C GLN A 86 27.67 -19.72 -41.16
N VAL A 87 28.78 -18.99 -41.28
CA VAL A 87 29.11 -17.85 -40.41
C VAL A 87 28.12 -16.71 -40.66
N ASP A 88 27.84 -16.37 -41.92
CA ASP A 88 26.87 -15.34 -42.28
C ASP A 88 25.48 -15.65 -41.74
N LYS A 89 25.00 -16.89 -41.90
CA LYS A 89 23.74 -17.35 -41.31
C LYS A 89 23.70 -17.23 -39.78
N ARG A 90 24.84 -17.42 -39.09
CA ARG A 90 24.91 -17.24 -37.64
C ARG A 90 24.85 -15.76 -37.26
N PHE A 91 25.48 -14.87 -38.03
CA PHE A 91 25.37 -13.43 -37.82
C PHE A 91 23.94 -12.95 -38.02
N GLU A 92 23.26 -13.35 -39.10
CA GLU A 92 21.85 -13.00 -39.32
C GLU A 92 20.93 -13.47 -38.17
N GLN A 93 21.18 -14.66 -37.63
CA GLN A 93 20.43 -15.16 -36.48
C GLN A 93 20.72 -14.35 -35.21
N MET A 94 21.95 -13.91 -35.04
CA MET A 94 22.36 -13.08 -33.90
C MET A 94 21.73 -11.69 -33.99
N ASP A 95 21.70 -11.07 -35.17
CA ASP A 95 21.03 -9.79 -35.42
C ASP A 95 19.54 -9.87 -35.09
N LYS A 96 18.85 -10.92 -35.57
CA LYS A 96 17.44 -11.16 -35.22
C LYS A 96 17.22 -11.32 -33.71
N ARG A 97 18.17 -11.92 -32.99
CA ARG A 97 18.09 -12.06 -31.53
C ARG A 97 18.29 -10.70 -30.85
N PHE A 98 19.20 -9.87 -31.33
CA PHE A 98 19.39 -8.52 -30.81
C PHE A 98 18.14 -7.66 -31.02
N GLU A 99 17.54 -7.67 -32.22
CA GLU A 99 16.27 -6.97 -32.46
C GLU A 99 15.14 -7.41 -31.52
N GLN A 100 15.07 -8.71 -31.20
CA GLN A 100 14.10 -9.22 -30.23
C GLN A 100 14.39 -8.73 -28.80
N VAL A 101 15.67 -8.64 -28.43
CA VAL A 101 16.09 -8.08 -27.14
C VAL A 101 15.72 -6.61 -27.05
N ASP A 102 15.98 -5.82 -28.07
CA ASP A 102 15.63 -4.40 -28.12
C ASP A 102 14.11 -4.19 -27.97
N LYS A 103 13.31 -4.96 -28.72
CA LYS A 103 11.84 -4.94 -28.58
C LYS A 103 11.37 -5.28 -27.17
N ARG A 104 12.05 -6.20 -26.47
CA ARG A 104 11.74 -6.54 -25.07
C ARG A 104 12.09 -5.40 -24.13
N PHE A 105 13.21 -4.71 -24.35
CA PHE A 105 13.57 -3.53 -23.56
C PHE A 105 12.57 -2.38 -23.77
N GLU A 106 12.16 -2.09 -25.00
CA GLU A 106 11.10 -1.10 -25.26
C GLU A 106 9.78 -1.44 -24.54
N GLN A 107 9.40 -2.72 -24.48
CA GLN A 107 8.22 -3.16 -23.73
C GLN A 107 8.39 -2.96 -22.22
N VAL A 108 9.58 -3.21 -21.69
CA VAL A 108 9.91 -2.98 -20.28
C VAL A 108 9.82 -1.49 -19.96
N ASP A 109 10.38 -0.62 -20.80
CA ASP A 109 10.32 0.83 -20.62
C ASP A 109 8.87 1.35 -20.61
N LYS A 110 8.03 0.89 -21.55
CA LYS A 110 6.60 1.21 -21.58
C LYS A 110 5.87 0.76 -20.31
N ARG A 111 6.23 -0.40 -19.76
CA ARG A 111 5.65 -0.88 -18.49
C ARG A 111 6.08 0.00 -17.31
N PHE A 112 7.35 0.42 -17.27
CA PHE A 112 7.83 1.35 -16.24
C PHE A 112 7.13 2.70 -16.32
N GLU A 113 6.92 3.24 -17.52
CA GLU A 113 6.18 4.49 -17.71
C GLU A 113 4.73 4.39 -17.19
N GLN A 114 4.05 3.26 -17.46
CA GLN A 114 2.72 2.99 -16.92
C GLN A 114 2.72 2.88 -15.39
N VAL A 115 3.72 2.22 -14.82
CA VAL A 115 3.87 2.12 -13.35
C VAL A 115 4.05 3.51 -12.73
N ASN A 116 4.91 4.35 -13.31
CA ASN A 116 5.12 5.72 -12.84
C ASN A 116 3.82 6.53 -12.88
N LYS A 117 3.05 6.47 -13.98
CA LYS A 117 1.73 7.13 -14.07
C LYS A 117 0.75 6.64 -13.00
N ARG A 118 0.79 5.35 -12.64
CA ARG A 118 -0.05 4.82 -11.55
C ARG A 118 0.39 5.35 -10.19
N PHE A 119 1.69 5.47 -9.94
CA PHE A 119 2.19 6.08 -8.70
C PHE A 119 1.79 7.56 -8.58
N GLU A 120 1.91 8.35 -9.65
CA GLU A 120 1.44 9.74 -9.66
C GLU A 120 -0.06 9.87 -9.34
N GLN A 121 -0.88 8.93 -9.84
CA GLN A 121 -2.32 8.90 -9.52
C GLN A 121 -2.56 8.54 -8.05
N VAL A 122 -1.78 7.61 -7.49
CA VAL A 122 -1.84 7.25 -6.07
C VAL A 122 -1.48 8.45 -5.20
N ASP A 123 -0.40 9.17 -5.52
CA ASP A 123 0.02 10.37 -4.79
C ASP A 123 -1.07 11.45 -4.80
N LYS A 124 -1.69 11.71 -5.96
CA LYS A 124 -2.82 12.64 -6.05
C LYS A 124 -4.02 12.22 -5.18
N ARG A 125 -4.29 10.91 -5.09
CA ARG A 125 -5.36 10.40 -4.22
C ARG A 125 -5.02 10.58 -2.74
N PHE A 126 -3.77 10.34 -2.34
CA PHE A 126 -3.33 10.60 -0.98
C PHE A 126 -3.43 12.08 -0.62
N GLU A 127 -3.06 12.98 -1.52
CA GLU A 127 -3.19 14.43 -1.30
C GLU A 127 -4.66 14.85 -1.10
N GLN A 128 -5.59 14.28 -1.89
CA GLN A 128 -7.03 14.51 -1.71
C GLN A 128 -7.55 13.96 -0.38
N VAL A 129 -7.06 12.79 0.05
CA VAL A 129 -7.42 12.20 1.34
C VAL A 129 -6.93 13.09 2.50
N ASN A 130 -5.69 13.57 2.44
CA ASN A 130 -5.14 14.49 3.46
C ASN A 130 -5.97 15.78 3.55
N LYS A 131 -6.32 16.39 2.41
CA LYS A 131 -7.21 17.57 2.38
C LYS A 131 -8.58 17.31 3.01
N ARG A 132 -9.14 16.10 2.86
CA ARG A 132 -10.40 15.72 3.51
C ARG A 132 -10.23 15.56 5.01
N PHE A 133 -9.13 14.96 5.47
CA PHE A 133 -8.83 14.86 6.91
C PHE A 133 -8.68 16.24 7.55
N GLU A 134 -7.94 17.17 6.93
CA GLU A 134 -7.83 18.55 7.42
C GLU A 134 -9.20 19.25 7.55
N GLN A 135 -10.13 18.98 6.62
CA GLN A 135 -11.49 19.51 6.70
C GLN A 135 -12.30 18.88 7.84
N VAL A 136 -12.12 17.58 8.08
CA VAL A 136 -12.76 16.88 9.20
C VAL A 136 -12.24 17.42 10.53
N ASP A 137 -10.93 17.61 10.67
CA ASP A 137 -10.32 18.15 11.89
C ASP A 137 -10.88 19.56 12.20
N LYS A 138 -10.95 20.45 11.21
CA LYS A 138 -11.55 21.79 11.38
C LYS A 138 -13.03 21.74 11.80
N ARG A 139 -13.80 20.79 11.26
CA ARG A 139 -15.20 20.59 11.66
C ARG A 139 -15.28 20.07 13.09
N PHE A 140 -14.38 19.18 13.49
CA PHE A 140 -14.33 18.63 14.83
C PHE A 140 -13.95 19.70 15.86
N GLU A 141 -12.94 20.53 15.58
CA GLU A 141 -12.60 21.71 16.40
C GLU A 141 -13.79 22.66 16.54
N SER A 142 -14.50 22.93 15.44
CA SER A 142 -15.70 23.79 15.46
C SER A 142 -16.81 23.21 16.33
N LEU A 143 -17.05 21.89 16.26
CA LEU A 143 -18.02 21.19 17.09
C LEU A 143 -17.64 21.24 18.58
N ILE A 144 -16.37 20.99 18.91
CA ILE A 144 -15.86 21.11 20.29
C ILE A 144 -16.10 22.52 20.83
N ASN A 145 -15.78 23.54 20.04
CA ASN A 145 -15.98 24.94 20.44
C ASN A 145 -17.46 25.29 20.64
N LEU A 146 -18.34 24.81 19.76
CA LEU A 146 -19.79 25.00 19.89
C LEU A 146 -20.33 24.33 21.15
N VAL A 147 -19.93 23.08 21.40
CA VAL A 147 -20.34 22.31 22.58
C VAL A 147 -19.86 22.98 23.87
N ASN A 148 -18.58 23.38 23.92
CA ASN A 148 -18.04 24.10 25.08
C ASN A 148 -18.78 25.40 25.34
N THR A 149 -19.07 26.18 24.29
CA THR A 149 -19.86 27.41 24.41
C THR A 149 -21.26 27.12 24.95
N GLY A 150 -21.95 26.11 24.41
CA GLY A 150 -23.26 25.68 24.90
C GLY A 150 -23.25 25.29 26.38
N PHE A 151 -22.23 24.54 26.83
CA PHE A 151 -22.06 24.21 28.25
C PHE A 151 -21.80 25.44 29.11
N THR A 152 -21.02 26.42 28.63
CA THR A 152 -20.77 27.65 29.39
C THR A 152 -22.04 28.49 29.56
N GLU A 153 -22.86 28.62 28.51
CA GLU A 153 -24.13 29.36 28.60
C GLU A 153 -25.13 28.62 29.50
N ALA A 154 -25.28 27.30 29.34
CA ALA A 154 -26.14 26.50 30.21
C ALA A 154 -25.73 26.59 31.69
N ARG A 155 -24.42 26.68 31.98
CA ARG A 155 -23.93 26.90 33.35
C ARG A 155 -24.33 28.25 33.90
N LYS A 156 -24.25 29.33 33.11
CA LYS A 156 -24.69 30.68 33.52
C LYS A 156 -26.19 30.72 33.78
N ASP A 157 -27.00 30.11 32.93
CA ASP A 157 -28.46 30.04 33.10
C ASP A 157 -28.81 29.30 34.38
N ARG A 158 -28.17 28.16 34.63
CA ARG A 158 -28.34 27.38 35.86
C ARG A 158 -27.92 28.16 37.10
N ASP A 159 -26.78 28.84 37.06
CA ASP A 159 -26.29 29.64 38.20
C ASP A 159 -27.22 30.84 38.47
N SER A 160 -27.78 31.45 37.42
CA SER A 160 -28.79 32.52 37.53
C SER A 160 -30.10 32.01 38.13
N LEU A 161 -30.60 30.85 37.70
CA LEU A 161 -31.75 30.17 38.31
C LEU A 161 -31.52 29.88 39.78
N ARG A 162 -30.31 29.40 40.15
CA ARG A 162 -29.95 29.14 41.55
C ARG A 162 -30.04 30.41 42.41
N ILE A 163 -29.53 31.54 41.91
CA ILE A 163 -29.61 32.83 42.59
C ILE A 163 -31.08 33.28 42.72
N ALA A 164 -31.88 33.13 41.67
CA ALA A 164 -33.30 33.48 41.68
C ALA A 164 -34.07 32.66 42.73
N ILE A 165 -33.88 31.34 42.77
CA ILE A 165 -34.47 30.44 43.78
C ILE A 165 -34.07 30.88 45.19
N TYR A 166 -32.78 31.16 45.42
CA TYR A 166 -32.29 31.62 46.73
C TYR A 166 -32.87 32.98 47.14
N SER A 167 -33.10 33.88 46.18
CA SER A 167 -33.74 35.18 46.46
C SER A 167 -35.23 35.04 46.78
N ILE A 168 -35.93 34.08 46.13
CA ILE A 168 -37.37 33.81 46.35
C ILE A 168 -37.59 33.13 47.70
N SER A 169 -36.73 32.17 48.08
CA SER A 169 -36.81 31.50 49.39
C SER A 169 -36.69 32.47 50.57
N SER A 170 -36.09 33.64 50.37
CA SER A 170 -35.96 34.66 51.42
C SER A 170 -37.21 35.54 51.64
N ARG A 171 -38.23 35.49 50.75
CA ARG A 171 -39.34 36.49 50.78
C ARG A 171 -40.77 35.99 50.51
N GLY A 172 -41.05 34.69 50.35
CA GLY A 172 -42.46 34.24 50.32
C GLY A 172 -42.65 32.74 50.09
N GLY A 173 -43.12 32.01 51.10
CA GLY A 173 -43.26 30.54 51.12
C GLY A 173 -44.20 29.96 50.05
N GLU A 174 -45.36 30.57 49.82
CA GLU A 174 -46.42 30.02 48.95
C GLU A 174 -46.01 29.87 47.47
N LYS A 175 -45.18 30.81 46.95
CA LYS A 175 -44.69 30.75 45.56
C LYS A 175 -43.63 29.67 45.36
N LEU A 176 -42.85 29.35 46.39
CA LEU A 176 -41.81 28.32 46.33
C LEU A 176 -42.44 26.93 46.40
N GLU A 177 -43.42 26.74 47.28
CA GLU A 177 -44.22 25.50 47.37
C GLU A 177 -44.83 25.15 46.01
N THR A 178 -45.46 26.13 45.34
CA THR A 178 -46.04 25.95 44.00
C THR A 178 -45.00 25.53 42.96
N LEU A 179 -43.79 26.12 43.00
CA LEU A 179 -42.70 25.76 42.08
C LEU A 179 -42.16 24.35 42.34
N ILE A 180 -42.03 23.96 43.61
CA ILE A 180 -41.60 22.61 43.99
C ILE A 180 -42.64 21.58 43.55
N LEU A 181 -43.93 21.84 43.80
CA LEU A 181 -45.02 21.00 43.30
C LEU A 181 -45.00 20.91 41.77
N ASN A 182 -44.64 21.98 41.06
CA ASN A 182 -44.45 21.96 39.62
C ASN A 182 -43.28 21.06 39.18
N MET A 183 -42.14 21.15 39.84
CA MET A 183 -40.98 20.30 39.55
C MET A 183 -41.21 18.83 39.90
N LEU A 184 -42.07 18.55 40.88
CA LEU A 184 -42.44 17.20 41.30
C LEU A 184 -43.68 16.65 40.57
N SER A 185 -44.22 17.34 39.56
CA SER A 185 -45.49 16.96 38.91
C SER A 185 -45.52 15.50 38.46
N ASP A 186 -44.45 15.05 37.82
CA ASP A 186 -44.38 13.69 37.28
C ASP A 186 -44.35 12.65 38.40
N LYS A 187 -43.73 12.98 39.55
CA LYS A 187 -43.67 12.11 40.72
C LYS A 187 -44.98 12.09 41.49
N LEU A 188 -45.64 13.24 41.63
CA LEU A 188 -46.97 13.34 42.24
C LEU A 188 -48.00 12.53 41.42
N LEU A 189 -47.96 12.62 40.09
CA LEU A 189 -48.83 11.85 39.20
C LEU A 189 -48.55 10.34 39.24
N GLN A 190 -47.29 9.92 39.41
CA GLN A 190 -46.96 8.50 39.65
C GLN A 190 -47.62 7.97 40.93
N GLU A 191 -47.76 8.82 41.94
CA GLU A 191 -48.48 8.52 43.17
C GLU A 191 -49.99 8.83 43.06
N ASN A 192 -50.51 9.12 41.86
CA ASN A 192 -51.91 9.45 41.61
C ASN A 192 -52.43 10.61 42.48
N ILE A 193 -51.63 11.68 42.59
CA ILE A 193 -51.98 12.94 43.26
C ILE A 193 -51.98 14.05 42.20
N GLU A 194 -53.15 14.59 41.87
CA GLU A 194 -53.24 15.78 41.04
C GLU A 194 -53.12 17.05 41.89
N LYS A 195 -52.55 18.12 41.32
CA LYS A 195 -52.38 19.38 42.07
C LYS A 195 -53.68 20.02 42.48
N SER A 196 -54.76 19.80 41.72
CA SER A 196 -56.10 20.25 42.05
C SER A 196 -56.65 19.60 43.32
N ASP A 197 -56.10 18.47 43.73
CA ASP A 197 -56.55 17.71 44.91
C ASP A 197 -55.83 18.13 46.19
N ILE A 198 -54.86 19.05 46.09
CA ILE A 198 -54.09 19.59 47.19
C ILE A 198 -54.77 20.87 47.71
N ALA A 199 -55.23 20.85 48.95
CA ALA A 199 -55.86 21.99 49.60
C ALA A 199 -55.09 22.41 50.86
N ARG A 200 -54.68 23.68 50.94
CA ARG A 200 -54.00 24.20 52.13
C ARG A 200 -54.97 24.40 53.28
N GLN A 201 -54.67 23.84 54.45
CA GLN A 201 -55.44 24.05 55.67
C GLN A 201 -54.58 24.73 56.74
N VAL A 202 -55.09 25.85 57.28
CA VAL A 202 -54.47 26.55 58.41
C VAL A 202 -54.93 25.90 59.73
N LEU A 203 -53.97 25.59 60.59
CA LEU A 203 -54.17 25.00 61.92
C LEU A 203 -53.72 26.02 62.97
N ILE A 204 -54.59 26.32 63.94
CA ILE A 204 -54.29 27.28 65.00
C ILE A 204 -54.46 26.60 66.35
N ASP A 205 -53.35 26.37 67.05
CA ASP A 205 -53.32 25.82 68.39
C ASP A 205 -53.54 26.94 69.41
N ARG A 206 -54.81 27.24 69.71
CA ARG A 206 -55.17 28.35 70.60
C ARG A 206 -54.84 28.06 72.06
N GLN A 207 -54.84 26.79 72.45
CA GLN A 207 -54.66 26.35 73.84
C GLN A 207 -53.23 25.88 74.13
N GLY A 208 -52.38 25.72 73.10
CA GLY A 208 -51.02 25.23 73.25
C GLY A 208 -50.96 23.75 73.62
N GLU A 209 -51.82 22.93 73.01
CA GLU A 209 -51.92 21.51 73.34
C GLU A 209 -50.89 20.63 72.63
N VAL A 210 -50.39 21.07 71.47
CA VAL A 210 -49.38 20.38 70.65
C VAL A 210 -48.16 21.29 70.48
N TYR A 211 -48.41 22.57 70.24
CA TYR A 211 -47.42 23.65 70.16
C TYR A 211 -47.61 24.64 71.31
N PHE A 212 -47.03 25.84 71.22
CA PHE A 212 -47.28 26.89 72.20
C PHE A 212 -48.60 27.62 71.93
N GLU A 213 -49.10 28.33 72.94
CA GLU A 213 -50.39 29.02 72.88
C GLU A 213 -50.46 30.02 71.70
N ASN A 214 -51.55 29.95 70.95
CA ASN A 214 -51.81 30.74 69.74
C ASN A 214 -50.81 30.48 68.59
N TYR A 215 -50.20 29.30 68.54
CA TYR A 215 -49.36 28.91 67.41
C TYR A 215 -50.19 28.71 66.15
N SER A 216 -49.80 29.35 65.06
CA SER A 216 -50.42 29.16 63.74
C SER A 216 -49.46 28.41 62.84
N THR A 217 -49.95 27.35 62.21
CA THR A 217 -49.25 26.59 61.18
C THR A 217 -50.23 26.23 60.07
N ASP A 218 -49.74 25.59 59.04
CA ASP A 218 -50.53 25.12 57.93
C ASP A 218 -50.00 23.79 57.41
N VAL A 219 -50.87 23.02 56.78
CA VAL A 219 -50.55 21.72 56.18
C VAL A 219 -51.36 21.57 54.90
N ASP A 220 -50.78 20.95 53.89
CA ASP A 220 -51.49 20.62 52.67
C ASP A 220 -52.30 19.33 52.89
N ILE A 221 -53.54 19.29 52.41
CA ILE A 221 -54.42 18.13 52.52
C ILE A 221 -54.64 17.56 51.14
N VAL A 222 -54.43 16.25 51.03
CA VAL A 222 -54.65 15.48 49.82
C VAL A 222 -55.74 14.46 50.09
N ILE A 223 -56.85 14.54 49.34
CA ILE A 223 -57.94 13.56 49.44
C ILE A 223 -57.85 12.63 48.25
N LYS A 224 -57.59 11.34 48.52
CA LYS A 224 -57.42 10.32 47.48
C LYS A 224 -58.16 9.05 47.86
N ASP A 225 -59.00 8.54 46.97
CA ASP A 225 -59.75 7.28 47.18
C ASP A 225 -60.54 7.25 48.50
N GLY A 226 -61.04 8.42 48.95
CA GLY A 226 -61.76 8.57 50.23
C GLY A 226 -60.87 8.62 51.47
N LYS A 227 -59.55 8.60 51.31
CA LYS A 227 -58.55 8.74 52.37
C LYS A 227 -57.99 10.15 52.44
N THR A 228 -57.65 10.60 53.64
CA THR A 228 -57.09 11.93 53.91
C THR A 228 -55.61 11.82 54.23
N PHE A 229 -54.76 12.44 53.41
CA PHE A 229 -53.33 12.52 53.66
C PHE A 229 -52.94 13.95 53.98
N LEU A 230 -52.02 14.11 54.94
CA LEU A 230 -51.43 15.40 55.26
C LEU A 230 -50.06 15.49 54.59
N MET A 231 -49.81 16.58 53.90
CA MET A 231 -48.62 16.79 53.10
C MET A 231 -47.88 18.06 53.50
N GLU A 232 -46.55 17.99 53.47
CA GLU A 232 -45.67 19.15 53.56
C GLU A 232 -44.75 19.21 52.34
N VAL A 233 -44.51 20.42 51.82
CA VAL A 233 -43.62 20.65 50.68
C VAL A 233 -42.36 21.39 51.12
N LYS A 234 -41.17 20.83 50.85
CA LYS A 234 -39.87 21.45 51.20
C LYS A 234 -38.91 21.44 50.02
N SER A 235 -38.03 22.44 49.91
CA SER A 235 -36.94 22.38 48.91
C SER A 235 -35.97 21.25 49.23
N THR A 236 -35.61 21.14 50.50
CA THR A 236 -34.75 20.10 51.07
C THR A 236 -35.39 19.60 52.35
N ALA A 237 -35.45 18.29 52.56
CA ALA A 237 -36.05 17.70 53.76
C ALA A 237 -34.99 17.13 54.72
N ASP A 238 -35.18 17.37 56.01
CA ASP A 238 -34.40 16.76 57.07
C ASP A 238 -35.26 16.16 58.21
N ASN A 239 -34.60 15.64 59.24
CA ASN A 239 -35.26 15.00 60.37
C ASN A 239 -36.17 15.93 61.19
N ARG A 240 -35.95 17.25 61.13
CA ARG A 240 -36.81 18.25 61.78
C ARG A 240 -38.10 18.42 61.01
N ASP A 241 -38.04 18.42 59.67
CA ASP A 241 -39.23 18.52 58.81
C ASP A 241 -40.14 17.29 58.99
N ILE A 242 -39.55 16.09 59.13
CA ILE A 242 -40.30 14.86 59.41
C ILE A 242 -41.05 14.98 60.75
N PHE A 243 -40.35 15.41 61.79
CA PHE A 243 -40.93 15.60 63.12
C PHE A 243 -42.01 16.69 63.14
N ASP A 244 -41.78 17.80 62.44
CA ASP A 244 -42.73 18.91 62.33
C ASP A 244 -44.02 18.47 61.65
N LEU A 245 -43.93 17.72 60.54
CA LEU A 245 -45.11 17.17 59.86
C LEU A 245 -45.93 16.24 60.77
N GLN A 246 -45.27 15.41 61.59
CA GLN A 246 -45.97 14.58 62.57
C GLN A 246 -46.70 15.43 63.62
N LYS A 247 -46.07 16.50 64.11
CA LYS A 247 -46.71 17.44 65.05
C LYS A 247 -47.88 18.19 64.42
N LYS A 248 -47.79 18.55 63.14
CA LYS A 248 -48.94 19.08 62.39
C LYS A 248 -50.07 18.05 62.31
N GLY A 249 -49.76 16.77 62.11
CA GLY A 249 -50.74 15.69 62.15
C GLY A 249 -51.44 15.54 63.51
N GLU A 250 -50.68 15.59 64.61
CA GLU A 250 -51.25 15.59 65.97
C GLU A 250 -52.22 16.76 66.18
N LEU A 251 -51.84 17.96 65.74
CA LEU A 251 -52.68 19.15 65.83
C LEU A 251 -53.92 19.05 64.94
N TYR A 252 -53.79 18.55 63.71
CA TYR A 252 -54.91 18.32 62.80
C TYR A 252 -55.96 17.43 63.46
N ASN A 253 -55.55 16.26 63.97
CA ASN A 253 -56.47 15.31 64.61
C ASN A 253 -57.26 15.92 65.76
N LYS A 254 -56.59 16.75 66.58
CA LYS A 254 -57.23 17.45 67.71
C LYS A 254 -58.21 18.52 67.27
N LEU A 255 -57.85 19.31 66.25
CA LEU A 255 -58.69 20.42 65.80
C LEU A 255 -59.90 19.96 64.97
N THR A 256 -59.76 18.86 64.22
CA THR A 256 -60.81 18.38 63.32
C THR A 256 -61.61 17.20 63.88
N GLU A 257 -61.18 16.60 65.00
CA GLU A 257 -61.74 15.37 65.57
C GLU A 257 -61.82 14.22 64.54
N LYS A 258 -60.88 14.19 63.60
CA LYS A 258 -60.80 13.20 62.50
C LYS A 258 -59.37 12.72 62.39
N GLU A 259 -59.19 11.42 62.17
CA GLU A 259 -57.88 10.84 61.87
C GLU A 259 -57.54 11.03 60.38
N TYR A 260 -56.26 11.19 60.09
CA TYR A 260 -55.70 11.11 58.74
C TYR A 260 -55.16 9.69 58.47
N ASP A 261 -55.08 9.31 57.20
CA ASP A 261 -54.65 7.98 56.74
C ASP A 261 -53.14 7.87 56.49
N GLY A 262 -52.44 9.00 56.33
CA GLY A 262 -50.99 9.00 56.19
C GLY A 262 -50.37 10.40 56.09
N LEU A 263 -49.04 10.45 56.23
CA LEU A 263 -48.23 11.65 56.09
C LEU A 263 -47.38 11.58 54.82
N ILE A 264 -47.30 12.67 54.07
CA ILE A 264 -46.52 12.80 52.84
C ILE A 264 -45.55 13.98 52.99
N LEU A 265 -44.27 13.75 52.77
CA LEU A 265 -43.27 14.81 52.68
C LEU A 265 -42.73 14.87 51.26
N ALA A 266 -43.09 15.93 50.54
CA ALA A 266 -42.68 16.18 49.17
C ALA A 266 -41.48 17.12 49.13
N CYS A 267 -40.37 16.72 48.51
CA CYS A 267 -39.17 17.55 48.47
C CYS A 267 -38.33 17.40 47.20
N LEU A 268 -37.49 18.39 46.88
CA LEU A 268 -36.57 18.25 45.73
C LEU A 268 -35.39 17.34 46.09
N GLU A 269 -34.83 17.48 47.29
CA GLU A 269 -33.68 16.71 47.75
C GLU A 269 -33.84 16.25 49.21
N ILE A 270 -33.48 15.01 49.48
CA ILE A 270 -33.36 14.46 50.83
C ILE A 270 -32.14 13.54 50.89
N ASN A 271 -31.37 13.62 51.97
CA ASN A 271 -30.24 12.69 52.11
C ASN A 271 -30.73 11.28 52.47
N ARG A 272 -29.91 10.27 52.17
CA ARG A 272 -30.28 8.87 52.39
C ARG A 272 -30.64 8.53 53.85
N ALA A 273 -29.94 9.11 54.82
CA ALA A 273 -30.18 8.84 56.24
C ALA A 273 -31.57 9.35 56.70
N ASN A 274 -31.96 10.56 56.27
CA ASN A 274 -33.25 11.16 56.58
C ASN A 274 -34.39 10.47 55.80
N PHE A 275 -34.13 10.03 54.56
CA PHE A 275 -35.09 9.23 53.79
C PHE A 275 -35.44 7.91 54.50
N GLU A 276 -34.43 7.18 54.97
CA GLU A 276 -34.64 5.95 55.74
C GLU A 276 -35.33 6.19 57.09
N LEU A 277 -35.06 7.35 57.73
CA LEU A 277 -35.74 7.74 58.96
C LEU A 277 -37.23 8.02 58.72
N ALA A 278 -37.57 8.74 57.65
CA ALA A 278 -38.95 9.05 57.30
C ALA A 278 -39.79 7.78 57.13
N ILE A 279 -39.27 6.79 56.39
CA ILE A 279 -39.94 5.51 56.17
C ILE A 279 -40.16 4.77 57.50
N LYS A 280 -39.16 4.76 58.40
CA LYS A 280 -39.29 4.13 59.72
C LYS A 280 -40.35 4.82 60.61
N GLN A 281 -40.63 6.09 60.34
CA GLN A 281 -41.60 6.90 61.05
C GLN A 281 -42.95 6.99 60.35
N ASP A 282 -43.20 6.12 59.36
CA ASP A 282 -44.43 6.04 58.58
C ASP A 282 -44.79 7.34 57.83
N VAL A 283 -43.74 8.07 57.42
CA VAL A 283 -43.87 9.25 56.55
C VAL A 283 -43.47 8.86 55.13
N HIS A 284 -44.43 8.96 54.20
CA HIS A 284 -44.20 8.69 52.79
C HIS A 284 -43.44 9.85 52.13
N ILE A 285 -42.48 9.55 51.25
CA ILE A 285 -41.58 10.55 50.68
C ILE A 285 -41.71 10.62 49.16
N ILE A 286 -42.03 11.81 48.65
CA ILE A 286 -42.01 12.13 47.22
C ILE A 286 -40.81 13.05 46.97
N ALA A 287 -39.65 12.46 46.68
CA ALA A 287 -38.39 13.20 46.53
C ALA A 287 -37.96 13.33 45.07
N GLY A 288 -37.47 14.50 44.65
CA GLY A 288 -36.83 14.74 43.35
C GLY A 288 -35.53 13.94 43.17
N ALA A 289 -34.67 13.97 44.19
CA ALA A 289 -33.43 13.20 44.29
C ALA A 289 -33.20 12.74 45.74
N ILE A 290 -32.64 11.54 45.89
CA ILE A 290 -32.13 11.02 47.15
C ILE A 290 -30.60 11.05 47.04
N ILE A 291 -29.97 11.86 47.89
CA ILE A 291 -28.53 12.17 47.82
C ILE A 291 -27.71 11.57 48.97
#